data_AF-A0A512JEQ0-F1
#
_entry.id   AF-A0A512JEQ0-F1
#
_cell.length_a   1.000
_cell.length_b   1.000
_cell.length_c   1.000
_cell.angle_alpha   90.00
_cell.angle_beta   90.00
_cell.angle_gamma   90.00
#
_symmetry.space_group_name_H-M   'P 1'
#
loop_
_entity.id
_entity.type
_entity.pdbx_description
1 polymer ?
#
loop_
_entity_poly.entity_id
_entity_poly.type
_entity_poly.pdbx_seq_one_letter_code
_entity_poly.pdbx_strand_id
1 'polypeptide(L)' 'MRGYAANAQIMADVAAVIEQARREGRDVATALRIARVTLAYVSGPNPDPEQAKTLESIDQHLKTISS' A
#
# COMPACT_ATOMS: atom_id res chain seq x y z
N MET A 1 5.45 21.94 6.45
CA MET A 1 4.16 21.58 5.79
C MET A 1 4.30 20.77 4.48
N ARG A 2 5.49 20.55 3.89
CA ARG A 2 5.61 19.76 2.63
C ARG A 2 5.54 18.23 2.78
N GLY A 3 5.97 17.66 3.91
CA GLY A 3 5.99 16.19 4.11
C GLY A 3 4.61 15.55 4.28
N TYR A 4 3.71 16.19 5.05
CA TYR A 4 2.35 15.67 5.28
C TYR A 4 1.52 15.58 4.00
N ALA A 5 1.69 16.53 3.07
CA ALA A 5 0.98 16.50 1.78
C ALA A 5 1.47 15.36 0.86
N ALA A 6 2.76 15.04 0.92
CA ALA A 6 3.32 13.91 0.19
C ALA A 6 2.79 12.57 0.72
N ASN A 7 2.72 12.39 2.04
CA ASN A 7 2.15 11.18 2.64
C ASN A 7 0.66 11.02 2.33
N ALA A 8 -0.12 12.10 2.38
CA ALA A 8 -1.54 12.06 2.02
C ALA A 8 -1.75 11.62 0.56
N GLN A 9 -0.90 12.09 -0.37
CA GLN A 9 -0.96 11.68 -1.77
C GLN A 9 -0.59 10.19 -1.94
N ILE A 10 0.45 9.72 -1.27
CA ILE A 10 0.87 8.31 -1.31
C ILE A 10 -0.26 7.38 -0.84
N MET A 11 -0.93 7.75 0.26
CA MET A 11 -2.04 6.97 0.78
C MET A 11 -3.28 7.02 -0.14
N ALA A 12 -3.52 8.15 -0.81
CA ALA A 12 -4.56 8.25 -1.83
C ALA A 12 -4.27 7.38 -3.05
N ASP A 13 -3.00 7.32 -3.50
CA ASP A 13 -2.58 6.49 -4.64
C ASP A 13 -2.72 4.99 -4.30
N VAL A 14 -2.36 4.58 -3.08
CA VAL A 14 -2.56 3.21 -2.61
C VAL A 14 -4.06 2.83 -2.57
N ALA A 15 -4.91 3.72 -2.05
CA ALA A 15 -6.35 3.49 -2.01
C ALA A 15 -6.97 3.39 -3.41
N ALA A 16 -6.54 4.24 -4.34
CA ALA A 16 -7.00 4.21 -5.73
C ALA A 16 -6.63 2.89 -6.42
N VAL A 17 -5.41 2.39 -6.19
CA VAL A 17 -4.93 1.11 -6.72
C VAL A 17 -5.73 -0.08 -6.17
N ILE A 18 -6.06 -0.08 -4.87
CA ILE A 18 -6.89 -1.12 -4.24
C ILE A 18 -8.30 -1.12 -4.84
N GLU A 19 -8.93 0.06 -4.96
CA GLU A 19 -10.26 0.17 -5.56
C GLU A 19 -10.25 -0.22 -7.05
N GLN A 20 -9.20 0.11 -7.79
CA GLN A 20 -9.06 -0.33 -9.18
C GLN A 20 -8.95 -1.86 -9.27
N ALA A 21 -8.09 -2.48 -8.45
CA ALA A 21 -7.96 -3.93 -8.43
C ALA A 21 -9.29 -4.62 -8.08
N ARG A 22 -10.06 -4.05 -7.15
CA ARG A 22 -11.41 -4.51 -6.80
C ARG A 22 -12.39 -4.41 -7.98
N ARG A 23 -12.39 -3.29 -8.70
CA ARG A 23 -13.23 -3.08 -9.91
C ARG A 23 -12.87 -4.05 -11.04
N GLU A 24 -11.60 -4.40 -11.17
CA GLU A 24 -11.11 -5.38 -12.14
C GLU A 24 -11.43 -6.84 -11.73
N GLY A 25 -12.11 -7.05 -10.60
CA GLY A 25 -12.44 -8.38 -10.09
C GLY A 25 -11.23 -9.16 -9.60
N ARG A 26 -10.11 -8.49 -9.31
CA ARG A 26 -8.93 -9.14 -8.75
C ARG A 26 -9.19 -9.51 -7.31
N ASP A 27 -8.64 -10.66 -6.91
CA ASP A 27 -8.74 -11.10 -5.52
C ASP A 27 -8.02 -10.12 -4.57
N VAL A 28 -8.46 -10.11 -3.32
CA VAL A 28 -7.96 -9.19 -2.29
C VAL A 28 -6.45 -9.33 -2.08
N ALA A 29 -5.90 -10.54 -2.22
CA ALA A 29 -4.45 -10.74 -2.08
C ALA A 29 -3.68 -10.08 -3.24
N THR A 30 -4.20 -10.13 -4.45
CA THR A 30 -3.63 -9.40 -5.60
C THR A 30 -3.70 -7.89 -5.39
N ALA A 31 -4.83 -7.34 -4.93
CA ALA A 31 -4.94 -5.91 -4.62
C ALA A 31 -3.91 -5.45 -3.56
N LEU A 32 -3.75 -6.24 -2.49
CA LEU A 32 -2.78 -5.97 -1.42
C LEU A 32 -1.33 -6.08 -1.89
N ARG A 33 -1.01 -7.04 -2.77
CA ARG A 33 0.33 -7.14 -3.37
C ARG A 33 0.67 -5.89 -4.20
N ILE A 34 -0.28 -5.37 -4.97
CA ILE A 34 -0.05 -4.16 -5.76
C ILE A 34 0.13 -2.96 -4.82
N ALA A 35 -0.74 -2.80 -3.82
CA ALA A 35 -0.62 -1.75 -2.79
C ALA A 35 0.76 -1.75 -2.11
N ARG A 36 1.26 -2.94 -1.73
CA ARG A 36 2.58 -3.11 -1.13
C ARG A 36 3.69 -2.62 -2.07
N VAL A 37 3.68 -3.04 -3.33
CA VAL A 37 4.70 -2.68 -4.32
C VAL A 37 4.69 -1.18 -4.58
N THR A 38 3.51 -0.59 -4.76
CA THR A 38 3.34 0.86 -4.95
C THR A 38 3.91 1.62 -3.76
N LEU A 39 3.53 1.26 -2.54
CA LEU A 39 4.01 1.93 -1.34
C LEU A 39 5.53 1.79 -1.18
N ALA A 40 6.09 0.60 -1.40
CA ALA A 40 7.53 0.38 -1.33
C ALA A 40 8.30 1.20 -2.38
N TYR A 41 7.76 1.29 -3.61
CA TYR A 41 8.36 2.07 -4.67
C TYR A 41 8.40 3.57 -4.33
N VAL A 42 7.28 4.12 -3.85
CA VAL A 42 7.18 5.56 -3.58
C VAL A 42 7.92 5.95 -2.29
N SER A 43 7.97 5.06 -1.29
CA SER A 43 8.69 5.31 -0.04
C SER A 43 10.22 5.27 -0.19
N GLY A 44 10.73 4.61 -1.25
CA GLY A 44 12.15 4.46 -1.48
C GLY A 44 12.88 3.62 -0.42
N PRO A 45 14.21 3.67 -0.35
CA PRO A 45 15.01 2.80 0.51
C PRO A 45 14.89 3.11 2.02
N ASN A 46 14.42 4.31 2.38
CA ASN A 46 14.26 4.76 3.76
C ASN A 46 12.83 5.28 3.96
N PRO A 47 11.83 4.38 4.04
CA PRO A 47 10.45 4.78 4.33
C PRO A 47 10.37 5.51 5.67
N ASP A 48 9.47 6.47 5.77
CA ASP A 48 9.17 7.07 7.06
C ASP A 48 8.45 6.06 7.99
N PRO A 49 8.33 6.36 9.30
CA PRO A 49 7.73 5.42 10.25
C PRO A 49 6.28 5.04 9.97
N GLU A 50 5.51 5.91 9.30
CA GLU A 50 4.12 5.65 8.96
C GLU A 50 4.03 4.71 7.76
N GLN A 51 4.81 5.00 6.71
CA GLN A 51 4.95 4.15 5.53
C GLN A 51 5.46 2.75 5.90
N ALA A 52 6.45 2.66 6.79
CA ALA A 52 6.98 1.39 7.29
C ALA A 52 5.90 0.57 8.03
N LYS A 53 5.09 1.21 8.88
CA LYS A 53 3.96 0.55 9.56
C LYS A 53 2.90 0.07 8.58
N THR A 54 2.59 0.86 7.56
CA THR A 54 1.61 0.47 6.54
C THR A 54 2.12 -0.71 5.72
N LEU A 55 3.41 -0.73 5.33
CA LEU A 55 4.04 -1.88 4.67
C LEU A 55 3.94 -3.15 5.53
N GLU A 56 4.26 -3.04 6.83
CA GLU A 56 4.17 -4.16 7.76
C GLU A 56 2.73 -4.68 7.90
N SER A 57 1.74 -3.78 7.99
CA SER A 57 0.32 -4.15 8.08
C SER A 57 -0.18 -4.86 6.81
N ILE A 58 0.25 -4.41 5.62
CA ILE A 58 -0.08 -5.08 4.36
C ILE A 58 0.56 -6.47 4.32
N ASP A 59 1.81 -6.61 4.77
CA ASP A 59 2.51 -7.90 4.82
C ASP A 59 1.84 -8.88 5.79
N GLN A 60 1.33 -8.41 6.92
CA GLN A 60 0.55 -9.22 7.86
C GLN A 60 -0.76 -9.72 7.22
N HIS A 61 -1.53 -8.83 6.57
CA HIS A 61 -2.76 -9.22 5.88
C HIS A 61 -2.51 -10.24 4.76
N LEU A 62 -1.45 -10.06 3.97
CA LEU A 62 -1.07 -11.01 2.92
C LEU A 62 -0.77 -12.40 3.49
N LYS A 63 -0.11 -12.49 4.65
CA LYS A 63 0.16 -13.76 5.34
C LYS A 63 -1.14 -14.42 5.80
N THR A 64 -2.07 -13.65 6.38
CA THR A 64 -3.37 -14.16 6.84
C THR A 64 -4.21 -14.72 5.70
N ILE A 65 -4.21 -14.08 4.53
CA ILE A 65 -5.02 -14.51 3.37
C ILE A 65 -4.38 -15.70 2.63
N SER A 66 -3.05 -15.84 2.71
CA SER A 66 -2.32 -16.92 2.04
C SER A 66 -2.18 -18.19 2.89
N SER A 67 -2.68 -18.17 4.14
CA SER A 67 -2.71 -19.31 5.07
C SER A 67 -4.07 -20.00 5.06
#